data_AF-A0A8T6N6T1-F1
#
_entry.id   AF-A0A8T6N6T1-F1
#
_cell.length_a   1.000
_cell.length_b   1.000
_cell.length_c   1.000
_cell.angle_alpha   90.00
_cell.angle_beta   90.00
_cell.angle_gamma   90.00
#
_symmetry.space_group_name_H-M   'P 1'
#
loop_
_entity.id
_entity.type
_entity.pdbx_description
1 polymer ?
#
loop_
_entity_poly.entity_id
_entity_poly.type
_entity_poly.pdbx_seq_one_letter_code
_entity_poly.pdbx_strand_id
1 'polypeptide(L)'
;MANTTIISKVGSGKPATGQLQQGEIGIDIEGKKIWTWSSKDNDFIALSGGDINWNQIDPETFPDEITNILFPDGNPDYVDLTLLKAQVESNTGRIDALEAVVGDATGGLVKELEELKGKVNTNTANISKNTGDISGLSGRVGSAELAIEANYAAIELNAGDISTNAAEIERLEALINNSMTGLVLGGEYDAFQNKVVTCTNEGFAAGLKIGEALPAPSEATKGIYVIVTVEGPLSGTGTRAPNREEDGTIAHVGDWLVSDGIHGWLLFELGQQEVTFGMIGGSPYDNKALKDALDAKIDVDGTIVCGTYSS
;
A
#
# COMPACT_ATOMS: atom_id res chain seq x y z
N MET A 1 24.41 -124.28 55.79
CA MET A 1 23.89 -122.99 56.31
C MET A 1 22.54 -123.30 56.92
N ALA A 2 22.32 -122.94 58.19
CA ALA A 2 21.03 -123.20 58.83
C ALA A 2 19.96 -122.34 58.12
N ASN A 3 18.88 -122.97 57.67
CA ASN A 3 17.75 -122.22 57.11
C ASN A 3 17.22 -121.31 58.23
N THR A 4 17.33 -120.00 58.03
CA THR A 4 16.74 -119.02 58.95
C THR A 4 15.31 -118.80 58.51
N THR A 5 14.36 -119.24 59.32
CA THR A 5 12.94 -119.00 59.08
C THR A 5 12.56 -117.68 59.74
N ILE A 6 12.17 -116.69 58.92
CA ILE A 6 11.56 -115.46 59.42
C ILE A 6 10.05 -115.70 59.51
N ILE A 7 9.49 -115.51 60.70
CA ILE A 7 8.06 -115.61 60.93
C ILE A 7 7.48 -114.20 60.87
N SER A 8 6.63 -113.96 59.88
CA SER A 8 5.90 -112.71 59.72
C SER A 8 4.45 -112.91 60.16
N LYS A 9 3.97 -112.01 61.02
CA LYS A 9 2.58 -111.94 61.45
C LYS A 9 1.98 -110.62 60.98
N VAL A 10 0.74 -110.67 60.52
CA VAL A 10 0.06 -109.51 59.93
C VAL A 10 -1.15 -109.17 60.78
N GLY A 11 -1.35 -107.88 61.04
CA GLY A 11 -2.49 -107.38 61.80
C GLY A 11 -2.80 -105.91 61.50
N SER A 12 -3.84 -105.40 62.14
CA SER A 12 -4.31 -104.02 62.07
C SER A 12 -4.10 -103.35 63.44
N GLY A 13 -3.04 -102.54 63.55
CA GLY A 13 -2.59 -101.87 64.78
C GLY A 13 -1.27 -102.41 65.36
N LYS A 14 -0.69 -101.65 66.32
CA LYS A 14 0.50 -102.08 67.08
C LYS A 14 0.21 -103.43 67.76
N PRO A 15 1.06 -104.46 67.61
CA PRO A 15 0.85 -105.75 68.26
C PRO A 15 0.72 -105.62 69.79
N ALA A 16 -0.17 -106.40 70.40
CA ALA A 16 -0.34 -106.47 71.85
C ALA A 16 0.67 -107.44 72.48
N THR A 17 0.97 -107.27 73.77
CA THR A 17 1.93 -108.11 74.51
C THR A 17 1.60 -109.60 74.35
N GLY A 18 2.61 -110.39 73.96
CA GLY A 18 2.47 -111.83 73.70
C GLY A 18 2.07 -112.20 72.28
N GLN A 19 1.75 -111.24 71.40
CA GLN A 19 1.39 -111.53 70.01
C GLN A 19 2.61 -111.71 69.09
N LEU A 20 3.74 -111.05 69.39
CA LEU A 20 5.04 -111.33 68.78
C LEU A 20 6.03 -111.88 69.80
N GLN A 21 6.86 -112.81 69.35
CA GLN A 21 8.05 -113.28 70.05
C GLN A 21 9.29 -112.63 69.45
N GLN A 22 10.42 -112.72 70.18
CA GLN A 22 11.69 -112.20 69.68
C GLN A 22 12.08 -112.90 68.38
N GLY A 23 12.46 -112.13 67.37
CA GLY A 23 12.80 -112.64 66.03
C GLY A 23 11.61 -112.76 65.08
N GLU A 24 10.38 -112.48 65.54
CA GLU A 24 9.21 -112.34 64.66
C GLU A 24 9.03 -110.89 64.20
N ILE A 25 8.42 -110.74 63.02
CA ILE A 25 8.09 -109.43 62.43
C ILE A 25 6.58 -109.26 62.42
N GLY A 26 6.09 -108.19 63.03
CA GLY A 26 4.71 -107.75 62.91
C GLY A 26 4.56 -106.72 61.81
N ILE A 27 3.66 -106.95 60.87
CA ILE A 27 3.31 -105.97 59.85
C ILE A 27 1.96 -105.38 60.25
N ASP A 28 1.99 -104.11 60.65
CA ASP A 28 0.81 -103.31 60.94
C ASP A 28 0.36 -102.61 59.66
N ILE A 29 -0.68 -103.17 59.05
CA ILE A 29 -1.20 -102.68 57.76
C ILE A 29 -1.86 -101.30 57.93
N GLU A 30 -2.53 -101.06 59.05
CA GLU A 30 -3.32 -99.85 59.28
C GLU A 30 -2.42 -98.68 59.70
N GLY A 31 -1.50 -98.92 60.63
CA GLY A 31 -0.50 -97.95 61.05
C GLY A 31 0.64 -97.76 60.05
N LYS A 32 0.70 -98.58 58.98
CA LYS A 32 1.76 -98.61 57.95
C LYS A 32 3.16 -98.74 58.55
N LYS A 33 3.27 -99.54 59.61
CA LYS A 33 4.51 -99.73 60.38
C LYS A 33 4.89 -101.20 60.44
N ILE A 34 6.19 -101.44 60.53
CA ILE A 34 6.77 -102.74 60.80
C ILE A 34 7.23 -102.73 62.24
N TRP A 35 6.87 -103.77 62.99
CA TRP A 35 7.18 -103.91 64.41
C TRP A 35 8.00 -105.17 64.66
N THR A 36 8.85 -105.14 65.68
CA THR A 36 9.46 -106.35 66.25
C THR A 36 9.44 -106.29 67.77
N TRP A 37 9.51 -107.43 68.43
CA TRP A 37 9.54 -107.51 69.89
C TRP A 37 10.98 -107.55 70.42
N SER A 38 11.33 -106.61 71.30
CA SER A 38 12.60 -106.63 72.03
C SER A 38 12.39 -107.27 73.39
N SER A 39 12.95 -108.47 73.60
CA SER A 39 12.94 -109.11 74.92
C SER A 39 13.81 -108.38 75.95
N LYS A 40 14.78 -107.59 75.48
CA LYS A 40 15.65 -106.77 76.33
C LYS A 40 14.91 -105.59 76.94
N ASP A 41 14.12 -104.91 76.13
CA ASP A 41 13.40 -103.69 76.53
C ASP A 41 11.95 -103.98 76.96
N ASN A 42 11.50 -105.23 76.76
CA ASN A 42 10.14 -105.71 77.03
C ASN A 42 9.05 -104.84 76.37
N ASP A 43 9.34 -104.32 75.17
CA ASP A 43 8.43 -103.51 74.34
C ASP A 43 8.67 -103.77 72.84
N PHE A 44 7.76 -103.26 72.01
CA PHE A 44 7.82 -103.31 70.55
C PHE A 44 8.59 -102.12 69.96
N ILE A 45 9.49 -102.41 69.03
CA ILE A 45 10.27 -101.42 68.28
C ILE A 45 9.66 -101.25 66.89
N ALA A 46 9.41 -100.00 66.48
CA ALA A 46 9.02 -99.68 65.11
C ALA A 46 10.27 -99.68 64.21
N LEU A 47 10.28 -100.56 63.21
CA LEU A 47 11.35 -100.68 62.21
C LEU A 47 11.07 -99.85 60.94
N SER A 48 9.87 -99.28 60.81
CA SER A 48 9.51 -98.38 59.71
C SER A 48 8.60 -97.24 60.18
N GLY A 49 8.50 -96.19 59.36
CA GLY A 49 7.61 -95.06 59.60
C GLY A 49 8.08 -94.03 60.62
N GLY A 50 9.39 -93.89 60.83
CA GLY A 50 10.01 -92.72 61.47
C GLY A 50 10.45 -91.70 60.43
N ASP A 51 10.50 -90.41 60.80
CA ASP A 51 11.13 -89.37 59.97
C ASP A 51 12.60 -89.72 59.75
N ILE A 52 13.08 -89.59 58.50
CA ILE A 52 14.50 -89.78 58.20
C ILE A 52 15.27 -88.66 58.91
N ASN A 53 15.99 -89.00 59.97
CA ASN A 53 16.94 -88.09 60.58
C ASN A 53 18.20 -88.07 59.71
N TRP A 54 18.28 -87.09 58.81
CA TRP A 54 19.39 -86.91 57.88
C TRP A 54 20.77 -86.82 58.56
N ASN A 55 20.82 -86.48 59.86
CA ASN A 55 22.06 -86.48 60.65
C ASN A 55 22.61 -87.90 60.94
N GLN A 56 21.86 -88.96 60.62
CA GLN A 56 22.29 -90.36 60.74
C GLN A 56 22.83 -90.92 59.42
N ILE A 57 22.77 -90.16 58.32
CA ILE A 57 23.35 -90.52 57.03
C ILE A 57 24.71 -89.85 56.95
N ASP A 58 25.76 -90.65 56.78
CA ASP A 58 27.13 -90.17 56.65
C ASP A 58 27.29 -89.39 55.33
N PRO A 59 27.63 -88.10 55.37
CA PRO A 59 27.80 -87.29 54.17
C PRO A 59 28.86 -87.83 53.20
N GLU A 60 29.83 -88.62 53.68
CA GLU A 60 30.85 -89.25 52.85
C GLU A 60 30.35 -90.48 52.08
N THR A 61 29.10 -90.89 52.33
CA THR A 61 28.45 -92.01 51.63
C THR A 61 27.45 -91.58 50.55
N PHE A 62 27.33 -90.26 50.29
CA PHE A 62 26.53 -89.79 49.16
C PHE A 62 27.15 -90.28 47.84
N PRO A 63 26.36 -90.88 46.93
CA PRO A 63 26.82 -91.20 45.59
C PRO A 63 27.38 -89.98 44.87
N ASP A 64 28.40 -90.17 44.03
CA ASP A 64 29.07 -89.10 43.28
C ASP A 64 28.09 -88.30 42.40
N GLU A 65 26.98 -88.91 41.98
CA GLU A 65 25.91 -88.24 41.24
C GLU A 65 25.14 -87.21 42.09
N ILE A 66 25.12 -87.37 43.42
CA ILE A 66 24.50 -86.43 44.37
C ILE A 66 25.51 -85.37 44.83
N THR A 67 26.78 -85.72 45.03
CA THR A 67 27.82 -84.76 45.44
C THR A 67 28.21 -83.80 44.31
N ASN A 68 28.13 -84.21 43.04
CA ASN A 68 28.31 -83.32 41.87
C ASN A 68 27.24 -82.21 41.76
N ILE A 69 26.12 -82.33 42.47
CA ILE A 69 25.12 -81.27 42.59
C ILE A 69 25.50 -80.29 43.73
N LEU A 70 26.26 -80.77 44.72
CA LEU A 70 26.46 -80.11 46.02
C LEU A 70 27.84 -79.47 46.23
N PHE A 71 28.91 -79.91 45.53
CA PHE A 71 30.29 -79.46 45.81
C PHE A 71 31.07 -79.12 44.52
N PRO A 72 31.48 -77.86 44.30
CA PRO A 72 31.93 -77.37 43.00
C PRO A 72 33.46 -77.29 42.88
N ASP A 73 34.11 -78.37 42.45
CA ASP A 73 35.54 -78.34 42.15
C ASP A 73 35.79 -78.82 40.72
N GLY A 74 35.54 -77.95 39.72
CA GLY A 74 36.13 -78.06 38.38
C GLY A 74 35.32 -78.74 37.28
N ASN A 75 34.01 -78.98 37.45
CA ASN A 75 33.16 -79.49 36.35
C ASN A 75 32.70 -78.35 35.42
N PRO A 76 33.11 -78.33 34.13
CA PRO A 76 32.73 -77.27 33.17
C PRO A 76 31.24 -77.21 32.83
N ASP A 77 30.48 -78.26 33.17
CA ASP A 77 29.02 -78.30 32.98
C ASP A 77 28.23 -77.79 34.22
N TYR A 78 28.92 -77.35 35.28
CA TYR A 78 28.31 -76.81 36.50
C TYR A 78 28.11 -75.28 36.42
N VAL A 79 26.92 -74.82 36.80
CA VAL A 79 26.62 -73.38 36.91
C VAL A 79 26.96 -72.92 38.32
N ASP A 80 28.01 -72.11 38.46
CA ASP A 80 28.29 -71.40 39.72
C ASP A 80 27.21 -70.35 39.98
N LEU A 81 26.30 -70.66 40.92
CA LEU A 81 25.20 -69.79 41.31
C LEU A 81 25.67 -68.48 41.96
N THR A 82 26.87 -68.45 42.55
CA THR A 82 27.45 -67.25 43.14
C THR A 82 27.89 -66.27 42.06
N LEU A 83 28.60 -66.76 41.05
CA LEU A 83 28.98 -65.96 39.88
C LEU A 83 27.76 -65.51 39.08
N LEU A 84 26.78 -66.40 38.88
CA LEU A 84 25.53 -66.05 38.22
C LEU A 84 24.79 -64.94 38.98
N LYS A 85 24.69 -65.04 40.32
CA LYS A 85 24.08 -64.00 41.15
C LYS A 85 24.79 -62.65 41.00
N ALA A 86 26.12 -62.63 41.07
CA ALA A 86 26.89 -61.39 40.90
C ALA A 86 26.69 -60.78 39.50
N GLN A 87 26.62 -61.61 38.46
CA GLN A 87 26.35 -61.17 37.09
C GLN A 87 24.94 -60.60 36.93
N VAL A 88 23.94 -61.23 37.56
CA VAL A 88 22.56 -60.73 37.57
C VAL A 88 22.48 -59.38 38.27
N GLU A 89 23.06 -59.24 39.46
CA GLU A 89 23.11 -57.97 40.20
C GLU A 89 23.79 -56.86 39.38
N SER A 90 24.90 -57.16 38.72
CA SER A 90 25.60 -56.23 37.82
C SER A 90 24.73 -55.84 36.61
N ASN A 91 24.06 -56.81 35.99
CA ASN A 91 23.17 -56.56 34.86
C ASN A 91 21.95 -55.73 35.27
N THR A 92 21.36 -55.99 36.44
CA THR A 92 20.28 -55.17 37.00
C THR A 92 20.72 -53.73 37.15
N GLY A 93 21.87 -53.47 37.78
CA GLY A 93 22.37 -52.09 37.92
C GLY A 93 22.66 -51.39 36.57
N ARG A 94 23.15 -52.13 35.57
CA ARG A 94 23.35 -51.60 34.21
C ARG A 94 22.03 -51.28 33.51
N ILE A 95 21.00 -52.10 33.70
CA ILE A 95 19.66 -51.88 33.16
C ILE A 95 19.07 -50.61 33.79
N ASP A 96 19.14 -50.47 35.11
CA ASP A 96 18.65 -49.28 35.82
C ASP A 96 19.33 -48.00 35.32
N ALA A 97 20.65 -48.05 35.10
CA ALA A 97 21.40 -46.92 34.56
C ALA A 97 21.01 -46.61 33.09
N LEU A 98 20.77 -47.63 32.27
CA LEU A 98 20.31 -47.46 30.89
C LEU A 98 18.90 -46.87 30.84
N GLU A 99 17.99 -47.31 31.71
CA GLU A 99 16.64 -46.77 31.82
C GLU A 99 16.66 -45.28 32.17
N ALA A 100 17.52 -44.88 33.12
CA ALA A 100 17.70 -43.47 33.47
C ALA A 100 18.19 -42.64 32.28
N VAL A 101 19.25 -43.09 31.59
CA VAL A 101 19.82 -42.39 30.43
C VAL A 101 18.80 -42.27 29.30
N VAL A 102 18.05 -43.33 29.01
CA VAL A 102 17.00 -43.32 27.97
C VAL A 102 15.84 -42.40 28.38
N GLY A 103 15.47 -42.38 29.66
CA GLY A 103 14.46 -41.47 30.20
C GLY A 103 14.84 -40.01 30.00
N ASP A 104 16.07 -39.64 30.39
CA ASP A 104 16.60 -38.29 30.25
C ASP A 104 16.69 -37.86 28.77
N ALA A 105 17.22 -38.72 27.91
CA ALA A 105 17.31 -38.46 26.48
C ALA A 105 15.92 -38.26 25.84
N THR A 106 14.95 -39.11 26.21
CA THR A 106 13.57 -39.00 25.73
C THR A 106 12.93 -37.70 26.21
N GLY A 107 13.11 -37.35 27.49
CA GLY A 107 12.60 -36.10 28.06
C GLY A 107 13.18 -34.86 27.38
N GLY A 108 14.49 -34.86 27.10
CA GLY A 108 15.17 -33.80 26.35
C GLY A 108 14.60 -33.61 24.95
N LEU A 109 14.47 -34.71 24.19
CA LEU A 109 13.90 -34.69 22.83
C LEU A 109 12.44 -34.20 22.82
N VAL A 110 11.64 -34.59 23.81
CA VAL A 110 10.25 -34.12 23.95
C VAL A 110 10.22 -32.60 24.16
N LYS A 111 11.10 -32.07 25.02
CA LYS A 111 11.18 -30.63 25.27
C LYS A 111 11.57 -29.85 24.02
N GLU A 112 12.61 -30.29 23.31
CA GLU A 112 13.06 -29.67 22.06
C GLU A 112 11.96 -29.68 20.99
N LEU A 113 11.20 -30.77 20.90
CA LEU A 113 10.09 -30.89 19.98
C LEU A 113 8.97 -29.88 20.29
N GLU A 114 8.62 -29.69 21.57
CA GLU A 114 7.62 -28.70 21.96
C GLU A 114 8.09 -27.26 21.70
N GLU A 115 9.37 -26.96 21.92
CA GLU A 115 9.94 -25.65 21.56
C GLU A 115 9.90 -25.41 20.04
N LEU A 116 10.23 -26.42 19.25
CA LEU A 116 10.17 -26.33 17.79
C LEU A 116 8.74 -26.14 17.28
N LYS A 117 7.76 -26.86 17.86
CA LYS A 117 6.33 -26.64 17.58
C LYS A 117 5.92 -25.19 17.85
N GLY A 118 6.36 -24.61 18.97
CA GLY A 118 6.11 -23.20 19.30
C GLY A 118 6.66 -22.23 18.25
N LYS A 119 7.90 -22.46 17.79
CA LYS A 119 8.52 -21.68 16.71
C LYS A 119 7.77 -21.82 15.38
N VAL A 120 7.36 -23.03 15.01
CA VAL A 120 6.57 -23.31 13.79
C VAL A 120 5.23 -22.59 13.84
N ASN A 121 4.53 -22.61 14.98
CA ASN A 121 3.27 -21.90 15.15
C ASN A 121 3.44 -20.38 15.00
N THR A 122 4.49 -19.82 15.60
CA THR A 122 4.82 -18.39 15.48
C THR A 122 5.13 -18.01 14.03
N ASN A 123 5.92 -18.82 13.34
CA ASN A 123 6.26 -18.59 11.94
C ASN A 123 5.02 -18.69 11.03
N THR A 124 4.14 -19.66 11.27
CA THR A 124 2.87 -19.80 10.54
C THR A 124 2.00 -18.55 10.71
N ALA A 125 1.89 -18.01 11.92
CA ALA A 125 1.16 -16.77 12.19
C ALA A 125 1.79 -15.55 11.47
N ASN A 126 3.12 -15.42 11.53
CA ASN A 126 3.84 -14.34 10.85
C ASN A 126 3.69 -14.41 9.32
N ILE A 127 3.79 -15.60 8.73
CA ILE A 127 3.57 -15.81 7.29
C ILE A 127 2.16 -15.37 6.92
N SER A 128 1.16 -15.77 7.70
CA SER A 128 -0.25 -15.41 7.46
C SER A 128 -0.46 -13.90 7.49
N LYS A 129 0.16 -13.21 8.46
CA LYS A 129 0.15 -11.73 8.53
C LYS A 129 0.82 -11.10 7.31
N ASN A 130 2.02 -11.56 6.96
CA ASN A 130 2.76 -11.04 5.80
C ASN A 130 1.98 -11.23 4.50
N THR A 131 1.29 -12.37 4.32
CA THR A 131 0.40 -12.60 3.17
C THR A 131 -0.72 -11.56 3.11
N GLY A 132 -1.33 -11.23 4.26
CA GLY A 132 -2.33 -10.16 4.35
C GLY A 132 -1.76 -8.78 4.00
N ASP A 133 -0.61 -8.43 4.55
CA ASP A 133 0.06 -7.15 4.31
C ASP A 133 0.44 -6.98 2.83
N ILE A 134 0.97 -8.04 2.18
CA ILE A 134 1.30 -8.07 0.76
C ILE A 134 0.05 -7.87 -0.10
N SER A 135 -1.06 -8.55 0.23
CA SER A 135 -2.33 -8.37 -0.47
C SER A 135 -2.85 -6.93 -0.35
N GLY A 136 -2.77 -6.33 0.85
CA GLY A 136 -3.13 -4.93 1.07
C GLY A 136 -2.27 -3.95 0.28
N LEU A 137 -0.95 -4.18 0.21
CA LEU A 137 -0.04 -3.39 -0.62
C LEU A 137 -0.37 -3.52 -2.11
N SER A 138 -0.64 -4.73 -2.59
CA SER A 138 -1.03 -4.98 -3.98
C SER A 138 -2.29 -4.19 -4.37
N GLY A 139 -3.31 -4.15 -3.50
CA GLY A 139 -4.52 -3.36 -3.75
C GLY A 139 -4.27 -1.85 -3.79
N ARG A 140 -3.39 -1.34 -2.92
CA ARG A 140 -3.00 0.08 -2.91
C ARG A 140 -2.22 0.46 -4.17
N VAL A 141 -1.32 -0.40 -4.63
CA VAL A 141 -0.56 -0.20 -5.88
C VAL A 141 -1.52 -0.15 -7.06
N GLY A 142 -2.44 -1.13 -7.20
CA GLY A 142 -3.42 -1.12 -8.29
C GLY A 142 -4.32 0.13 -8.29
N SER A 143 -4.72 0.63 -7.11
CA SER A 143 -5.48 1.88 -7.02
C SER A 143 -4.66 3.10 -7.47
N ALA A 144 -3.37 3.13 -7.13
CA ALA A 144 -2.47 4.20 -7.52
C ALA A 144 -2.19 4.19 -9.03
N GLU A 145 -2.04 3.01 -9.65
CA GLU A 145 -1.87 2.85 -11.09
C GLU A 145 -3.06 3.45 -11.85
N LEU A 146 -4.29 3.14 -11.45
CA LEU A 146 -5.50 3.71 -12.05
C LEU A 146 -5.57 5.23 -11.89
N ALA A 147 -5.17 5.76 -10.74
CA ALA A 147 -5.14 7.21 -10.51
C ALA A 147 -4.10 7.92 -11.38
N ILE A 148 -2.94 7.30 -11.60
CA ILE A 148 -1.89 7.82 -12.48
C ILE A 148 -2.39 7.85 -13.93
N GLU A 149 -3.04 6.77 -14.39
CA GLU A 149 -3.62 6.70 -15.73
C GLU A 149 -4.67 7.79 -15.96
N ALA A 150 -5.57 8.00 -14.99
CA ALA A 150 -6.56 9.07 -15.05
C ALA A 150 -5.93 10.47 -15.11
N ASN A 151 -4.89 10.71 -14.30
CA ASN A 151 -4.16 11.98 -14.33
C ASN A 151 -3.44 12.20 -15.66
N TYR A 152 -2.85 11.15 -16.23
CA TYR A 152 -2.20 11.21 -17.53
C TYR A 152 -3.18 11.61 -18.64
N ALA A 153 -4.36 10.98 -18.68
CA ALA A 153 -5.41 11.32 -19.63
C ALA A 153 -5.90 12.78 -19.47
N ALA A 154 -6.05 13.27 -18.24
CA ALA A 154 -6.42 14.66 -17.99
C ALA A 154 -5.33 15.65 -18.44
N ILE A 155 -4.06 15.31 -18.28
CA ILE A 155 -2.93 16.11 -18.76
C ILE A 155 -2.94 16.19 -20.29
N GLU A 156 -3.19 15.09 -20.99
CA GLU A 156 -3.30 15.09 -22.46
C GLU A 156 -4.45 15.98 -22.95
N LEU A 157 -5.61 15.94 -22.30
CA LEU A 157 -6.74 16.83 -22.61
C LEU A 157 -6.37 18.30 -22.41
N ASN A 158 -5.79 18.62 -21.26
CA ASN A 158 -5.35 19.99 -20.97
C ASN A 158 -4.31 20.48 -21.98
N ALA A 159 -3.39 19.63 -22.43
CA ALA A 159 -2.42 19.97 -23.46
C ALA A 159 -3.12 20.32 -24.80
N GLY A 160 -4.15 19.57 -25.18
CA GLY A 160 -4.99 19.86 -26.35
C GLY A 160 -5.74 21.19 -26.23
N ASP A 161 -6.34 21.46 -25.07
CA ASP A 161 -7.05 22.71 -24.81
C ASP A 161 -6.10 23.91 -24.85
N ILE A 162 -4.90 23.80 -24.25
CA ILE A 162 -3.86 24.84 -24.29
C ILE A 162 -3.44 25.10 -25.74
N SER A 163 -3.21 24.05 -26.54
CA SER A 163 -2.87 24.21 -27.96
C SER A 163 -3.96 24.93 -28.74
N THR A 164 -5.23 24.63 -28.46
CA THR A 164 -6.37 25.28 -29.10
C THR A 164 -6.47 26.75 -28.71
N ASN A 165 -6.31 27.05 -27.42
CA ASN A 165 -6.31 28.42 -26.92
C ASN A 165 -5.17 29.25 -27.51
N ALA A 166 -3.97 28.67 -27.64
CA ALA A 166 -2.82 29.33 -28.26
C ALA A 166 -3.12 29.71 -29.71
N ALA A 167 -3.69 28.79 -30.50
CA ALA A 167 -4.07 29.06 -31.90
C ALA A 167 -5.15 30.16 -32.01
N GLU A 168 -6.12 30.19 -31.10
CA GLU A 168 -7.15 31.23 -31.12
C GLU A 168 -6.61 32.60 -30.72
N ILE A 169 -5.66 32.65 -29.77
CA ILE A 169 -4.95 33.89 -29.41
C ILE A 169 -4.22 34.44 -30.62
N GLU A 170 -3.44 33.62 -31.34
CA GLU A 170 -2.75 34.05 -32.57
C GLU A 170 -3.75 34.57 -33.62
N ARG A 171 -4.89 33.91 -33.77
CA ARG A 171 -5.96 34.34 -34.69
C ARG A 171 -6.54 35.70 -34.28
N LEU A 172 -6.78 35.92 -32.99
CA LEU A 172 -7.29 37.19 -32.46
C LEU A 172 -6.25 38.31 -32.60
N GLU A 173 -4.98 38.05 -32.34
CA GLU A 173 -3.89 39.00 -32.58
C GLU A 173 -3.83 39.42 -34.05
N ALA A 174 -3.93 38.47 -34.98
CA ALA A 174 -3.97 38.77 -36.41
C ALA A 174 -5.19 39.64 -36.78
N LEU A 175 -6.36 39.37 -36.21
CA LEU A 175 -7.57 40.15 -36.47
C LEU A 175 -7.46 41.58 -35.92
N ILE A 176 -6.96 41.74 -34.69
CA ILE A 176 -6.75 43.06 -34.07
C ILE A 176 -5.77 43.87 -34.90
N ASN A 177 -4.65 43.26 -35.29
CA ASN A 177 -3.67 43.91 -36.16
C ASN A 177 -4.32 44.33 -37.49
N ASN A 178 -5.09 43.45 -38.13
CA ASN A 178 -5.78 43.80 -39.38
C ASN A 178 -6.82 44.94 -39.19
N SER A 179 -7.63 44.89 -38.13
CA SER A 179 -8.62 45.91 -37.82
C SER A 179 -8.00 47.26 -37.44
N MET A 180 -6.79 47.27 -36.88
CA MET A 180 -6.02 48.50 -36.61
C MET A 180 -5.21 48.99 -37.81
N THR A 181 -4.92 48.14 -38.80
CA THR A 181 -4.12 48.52 -40.00
C THR A 181 -4.88 49.31 -41.06
N GLY A 182 -6.18 49.53 -40.91
CA GLY A 182 -6.92 50.40 -41.83
C GLY A 182 -6.58 51.88 -41.68
N LEU A 183 -6.20 52.32 -40.47
CA LEU A 183 -5.95 53.72 -40.15
C LEU A 183 -4.73 53.87 -39.22
N VAL A 184 -3.71 54.60 -39.67
CA VAL A 184 -2.45 54.84 -38.97
C VAL A 184 -2.21 56.34 -38.91
N LEU A 185 -1.90 56.86 -37.72
CA LEU A 185 -1.62 58.28 -37.54
C LEU A 185 -0.33 58.63 -38.27
N GLY A 186 -0.41 59.52 -39.26
CA GLY A 186 0.72 60.08 -39.99
C GLY A 186 1.30 61.35 -39.36
N GLY A 187 0.52 62.05 -38.53
CA GLY A 187 0.95 63.28 -37.85
C GLY A 187 -0.15 64.34 -37.72
N GLU A 188 0.27 65.58 -37.49
CA GLU A 188 -0.62 66.74 -37.38
C GLU A 188 -0.52 67.63 -38.62
N TYR A 189 -1.60 68.35 -38.92
CA TYR A 189 -1.74 69.14 -40.13
C TYR A 189 -2.32 70.53 -39.85
N ASP A 190 -1.70 71.56 -40.40
CA ASP A 190 -2.16 72.95 -40.40
C ASP A 190 -2.89 73.20 -41.72
N ALA A 191 -4.22 73.23 -41.65
CA ALA A 191 -5.06 73.45 -42.83
C ALA A 191 -5.01 74.90 -43.31
N PHE A 192 -4.67 75.86 -42.46
CA PHE A 192 -4.53 77.27 -42.85
C PHE A 192 -3.32 77.49 -43.76
N GLN A 193 -2.20 76.85 -43.42
CA GLN A 193 -0.95 76.95 -44.18
C GLN A 193 -0.81 75.87 -45.24
N ASN A 194 -1.69 74.87 -45.26
CA ASN A 194 -1.59 73.64 -46.05
C ASN A 194 -0.26 72.92 -45.81
N LYS A 195 0.06 72.62 -44.55
CA LYS A 195 1.35 72.01 -44.17
C LYS A 195 1.21 70.94 -43.10
N VAL A 196 1.99 69.88 -43.25
CA VAL A 196 2.22 68.91 -42.17
C VAL A 196 3.04 69.58 -41.07
N VAL A 197 2.52 69.59 -39.83
CA VAL A 197 3.15 70.24 -38.67
C VAL A 197 4.06 69.27 -37.95
N THR A 198 3.57 68.07 -37.70
CA THR A 198 4.33 66.96 -37.11
C THR A 198 4.12 65.71 -37.94
N CYS A 199 5.06 64.78 -37.86
CA CYS A 199 4.99 63.55 -38.63
C CYS A 199 5.49 62.37 -37.78
N THR A 200 4.73 61.28 -37.78
CA THR A 200 5.11 60.01 -37.14
C THR A 200 6.08 59.23 -38.03
N ASN A 201 6.65 58.14 -37.53
CA ASN A 201 7.52 57.28 -38.34
C ASN A 201 6.76 56.69 -39.54
N GLU A 202 5.51 56.33 -39.33
CA GLU A 202 4.59 55.80 -40.33
C GLU A 202 4.22 56.88 -41.36
N GLY A 203 4.02 58.13 -40.92
CA GLY A 203 3.83 59.27 -41.81
C GLY A 203 5.04 59.53 -42.71
N PHE A 204 6.27 59.50 -42.16
CA PHE A 204 7.49 59.67 -42.96
C PHE A 204 7.65 58.54 -43.98
N ALA A 205 7.37 57.29 -43.58
CA ALA A 205 7.41 56.14 -44.48
C ALA A 205 6.37 56.23 -45.61
N ALA A 206 5.22 56.84 -45.32
CA ALA A 206 4.17 57.14 -46.30
C ALA A 206 4.46 58.38 -47.18
N GLY A 207 5.55 59.11 -46.93
CA GLY A 207 5.98 60.25 -47.73
C GLY A 207 5.53 61.62 -47.24
N LEU A 208 4.95 61.73 -46.04
CA LEU A 208 4.67 63.02 -45.40
C LEU A 208 5.99 63.70 -45.01
N LYS A 209 6.03 65.03 -45.13
CA LYS A 209 7.19 65.85 -44.78
C LYS A 209 6.74 67.07 -44.00
N ILE A 210 7.36 67.29 -42.85
CA ILE A 210 7.10 68.47 -42.03
C ILE A 210 7.39 69.74 -42.84
N GLY A 211 6.43 70.68 -42.83
CA GLY A 211 6.50 71.95 -43.54
C GLY A 211 6.03 71.92 -45.00
N GLU A 212 5.68 70.76 -45.54
CA GLU A 212 5.17 70.57 -46.90
C GLU A 212 3.67 70.22 -46.89
N ALA A 213 3.01 70.43 -48.03
CA ALA A 213 1.63 70.00 -48.23
C ALA A 213 1.51 68.46 -48.20
N LEU A 214 0.27 67.97 -48.03
CA LEU A 214 0.00 66.53 -48.08
C LEU A 214 0.42 65.95 -49.44
N PRO A 215 1.10 64.79 -49.47
CA PRO A 215 1.49 64.17 -50.72
C PRO A 215 0.27 63.70 -51.51
N ALA A 216 0.44 63.54 -52.83
CA ALA A 216 -0.57 62.94 -53.68
C ALA A 216 -0.94 61.53 -53.19
N PRO A 217 -2.22 61.11 -53.29
CA PRO A 217 -2.65 59.80 -52.84
C PRO A 217 -1.88 58.70 -53.59
N SER A 218 -1.41 57.72 -52.84
CA SER A 218 -0.72 56.54 -53.37
C SER A 218 -0.97 55.35 -52.45
N GLU A 219 -0.58 54.14 -52.89
CA GLU A 219 -0.66 52.96 -52.01
C GLU A 219 0.16 53.14 -50.72
N ALA A 220 1.20 53.99 -50.73
CA ALA A 220 2.00 54.31 -49.54
C ALA A 220 1.26 55.21 -48.53
N THR A 221 0.32 56.04 -48.97
CA THR A 221 -0.48 56.92 -48.09
C THR A 221 -1.81 56.28 -47.68
N LYS A 222 -2.14 55.11 -48.21
CA LYS A 222 -3.40 54.42 -47.92
C LYS A 222 -3.49 54.06 -46.44
N GLY A 223 -4.60 54.45 -45.83
CA GLY A 223 -4.81 54.27 -44.40
C GLY A 223 -4.02 55.23 -43.52
N ILE A 224 -3.26 56.18 -44.06
CA ILE A 224 -2.66 57.23 -43.24
C ILE A 224 -3.71 58.29 -42.95
N TYR A 225 -3.81 58.71 -41.69
CA TYR A 225 -4.60 59.88 -41.31
C TYR A 225 -3.76 60.94 -40.61
N VAL A 226 -4.08 62.21 -40.81
CA VAL A 226 -3.51 63.33 -40.05
C VAL A 226 -4.61 64.05 -39.29
N ILE A 227 -4.26 64.61 -38.14
CA ILE A 227 -5.18 65.38 -37.31
C ILE A 227 -4.98 66.87 -37.58
N VAL A 228 -6.05 67.58 -37.87
CA VAL A 228 -6.02 69.02 -38.14
C VAL A 228 -5.85 69.76 -36.81
N THR A 229 -4.78 70.55 -36.68
CA THR A 229 -4.49 71.32 -35.45
C THR A 229 -4.70 72.82 -35.61
N VAL A 230 -4.79 73.30 -36.86
CA VAL A 230 -5.14 74.68 -37.19
C VAL A 230 -6.22 74.66 -38.26
N GLU A 231 -7.32 75.35 -37.97
CA GLU A 231 -8.45 75.48 -38.88
C GLU A 231 -8.07 76.24 -40.15
N GLY A 232 -8.51 75.77 -41.31
CA GLY A 232 -8.28 76.47 -42.55
C GLY A 232 -8.90 75.82 -43.77
N PRO A 233 -8.85 76.51 -44.93
CA PRO A 233 -9.48 76.03 -46.13
C PRO A 233 -8.75 74.82 -46.71
N LEU A 234 -9.50 73.82 -47.16
CA LEU A 234 -8.98 72.64 -47.84
C LEU A 234 -8.66 72.88 -49.33
N SER A 235 -8.64 74.12 -49.77
CA SER A 235 -8.25 74.47 -51.14
C SER A 235 -6.76 74.16 -51.38
N GLY A 236 -6.46 73.28 -52.35
CA GLY A 236 -5.09 72.95 -52.74
C GLY A 236 -4.43 71.80 -51.96
N THR A 237 -5.18 71.10 -51.11
CA THR A 237 -4.72 69.92 -50.34
C THR A 237 -4.91 68.60 -51.09
N GLY A 238 -5.56 68.64 -52.26
CA GLY A 238 -5.96 67.45 -53.03
C GLY A 238 -7.09 66.65 -52.37
N THR A 239 -7.72 67.18 -51.32
CA THR A 239 -8.87 66.54 -50.68
C THR A 239 -10.09 66.64 -51.59
N ARG A 240 -10.73 65.51 -51.89
CA ARG A 240 -11.99 65.47 -52.61
C ARG A 240 -13.09 65.30 -51.58
N ALA A 241 -13.73 66.40 -51.17
CA ALA A 241 -14.91 66.32 -50.32
C ALA A 241 -15.98 65.49 -51.07
N PRO A 242 -16.47 64.37 -50.51
CA PRO A 242 -17.55 63.62 -51.13
C PRO A 242 -18.85 64.45 -51.04
N ASN A 243 -19.24 65.06 -52.16
CA ASN A 243 -20.58 65.61 -52.42
C ASN A 243 -21.12 66.72 -51.48
N ARG A 244 -20.31 67.68 -51.04
CA ARG A 244 -20.82 68.89 -50.36
C ARG A 244 -20.12 70.14 -50.91
N GLU A 245 -20.80 70.87 -51.79
CA GLU A 245 -20.28 72.10 -52.40
C GLU A 245 -20.36 73.33 -51.46
N GLU A 246 -20.99 73.24 -50.29
CA GLU A 246 -21.18 74.42 -49.40
C GLU A 246 -20.54 74.28 -48.00
N ASP A 247 -20.45 73.08 -47.41
CA ASP A 247 -19.84 72.90 -46.06
C ASP A 247 -18.44 72.25 -46.08
N GLY A 248 -18.01 71.65 -47.20
CA GLY A 248 -16.78 70.85 -47.29
C GLY A 248 -15.49 71.62 -47.65
N THR A 249 -15.42 72.91 -47.35
CA THR A 249 -14.32 73.78 -47.79
C THR A 249 -13.30 74.12 -46.71
N ILE A 250 -13.61 73.89 -45.44
CA ILE A 250 -12.77 74.20 -44.27
C ILE A 250 -12.61 72.93 -43.44
N ALA A 251 -11.39 72.65 -42.99
CA ALA A 251 -11.17 71.66 -41.95
C ALA A 251 -11.00 72.37 -40.60
N HIS A 252 -11.70 71.88 -39.58
CA HIS A 252 -11.68 72.41 -38.24
C HIS A 252 -10.65 71.69 -37.36
N VAL A 253 -10.26 72.32 -36.26
CA VAL A 253 -9.35 71.69 -35.29
C VAL A 253 -9.98 70.42 -34.72
N GLY A 254 -9.28 69.30 -34.83
CA GLY A 254 -9.74 67.97 -34.42
C GLY A 254 -10.29 67.10 -35.54
N ASP A 255 -10.51 67.65 -36.74
CA ASP A 255 -10.88 66.86 -37.91
C ASP A 255 -9.74 65.94 -38.35
N TRP A 256 -10.10 64.82 -38.97
CA TRP A 256 -9.14 63.87 -39.51
C TRP A 256 -9.14 63.94 -41.02
N LEU A 257 -7.96 64.02 -41.62
CA LEU A 257 -7.79 63.83 -43.07
C LEU A 257 -7.22 62.45 -43.30
N VAL A 258 -7.98 61.57 -43.96
CA VAL A 258 -7.65 60.16 -44.16
C VAL A 258 -7.37 59.91 -45.64
N SER A 259 -6.19 59.39 -45.99
CA SER A 259 -5.92 58.99 -47.36
C SER A 259 -6.40 57.56 -47.62
N ASP A 260 -7.23 57.37 -48.63
CA ASP A 260 -7.65 56.05 -49.13
C ASP A 260 -6.68 55.46 -50.18
N GLY A 261 -5.61 56.21 -50.49
CA GLY A 261 -4.57 55.88 -51.46
C GLY A 261 -4.95 56.05 -52.93
N ILE A 262 -6.20 56.42 -53.26
CA ILE A 262 -6.70 56.47 -54.64
C ILE A 262 -7.41 57.80 -54.95
N HIS A 263 -8.36 58.23 -54.12
CA HIS A 263 -9.28 59.33 -54.42
C HIS A 263 -8.88 60.67 -53.78
N GLY A 264 -7.81 60.68 -52.98
CA GLY A 264 -7.29 61.85 -52.28
C GLY A 264 -7.38 61.70 -50.77
N TRP A 265 -7.18 62.82 -50.07
CA TRP A 265 -7.38 62.88 -48.63
C TRP A 265 -8.87 63.16 -48.35
N LEU A 266 -9.51 62.27 -47.63
CA LEU A 266 -10.93 62.35 -47.26
C LEU A 266 -11.04 63.08 -45.92
N LEU A 267 -11.87 64.12 -45.86
CA LEU A 267 -12.18 64.81 -44.61
C LEU A 267 -13.17 63.98 -43.80
N PHE A 268 -12.81 63.70 -42.56
CA PHE A 268 -13.65 63.13 -41.53
C PHE A 268 -13.89 64.23 -40.49
N GLU A 269 -15.07 64.81 -40.55
CA GLU A 269 -15.53 65.88 -39.65
C GLU A 269 -15.76 65.31 -38.24
N LEU A 270 -14.77 65.47 -37.37
CA LEU A 270 -14.77 64.99 -35.99
C LEU A 270 -14.54 66.14 -34.99
N GLY A 271 -13.88 67.20 -35.43
CA GLY A 271 -13.68 68.43 -34.70
C GLY A 271 -14.85 69.38 -34.94
N GLN A 272 -15.83 69.40 -34.03
CA GLN A 272 -16.88 70.42 -34.07
C GLN A 272 -16.48 71.61 -33.21
N GLN A 273 -16.44 72.80 -33.80
CA GLN A 273 -16.17 74.05 -33.09
C GLN A 273 -17.35 74.46 -32.19
N GLU A 274 -18.58 74.04 -32.56
CA GLU A 274 -19.79 74.22 -31.77
C GLU A 274 -20.63 72.93 -31.82
N VAL A 275 -21.11 72.48 -30.65
CA VAL A 275 -22.11 71.41 -30.58
C VAL A 275 -23.47 72.09 -30.51
N THR A 276 -24.30 71.98 -31.55
CA THR A 276 -25.68 72.44 -31.45
C THR A 276 -26.48 71.46 -30.58
N PHE A 277 -27.47 71.94 -29.81
CA PHE A 277 -28.27 71.06 -28.96
C PHE A 277 -28.96 69.91 -29.72
N GLY A 278 -29.21 70.06 -31.03
CA GLY A 278 -29.76 68.99 -31.86
C GLY A 278 -28.78 67.83 -32.12
N MET A 279 -27.48 68.05 -31.91
CA MET A 279 -26.41 67.05 -32.11
C MET A 279 -26.12 66.25 -30.83
N ILE A 280 -26.55 66.74 -29.67
CA ILE A 280 -26.52 66.00 -28.41
C ILE A 280 -27.80 65.18 -28.35
N GLY A 281 -27.69 63.86 -28.57
CA GLY A 281 -28.81 62.96 -28.33
C GLY A 281 -29.21 62.97 -26.85
N GLY A 282 -30.46 63.31 -26.56
CA GLY A 282 -31.00 63.35 -25.20
C GLY A 282 -31.46 64.74 -24.78
N SER A 283 -32.09 64.82 -23.63
CA SER A 283 -32.54 66.09 -23.08
C SER A 283 -31.38 66.79 -22.37
N PRO A 284 -31.20 68.12 -22.51
CA PRO A 284 -30.22 68.86 -21.70
C PRO A 284 -30.50 68.75 -20.19
N TYR A 285 -31.71 68.30 -19.81
CA TYR A 285 -32.10 67.99 -18.45
C TYR A 285 -31.58 66.63 -17.94
N ASP A 286 -31.07 65.75 -18.81
CA ASP A 286 -30.57 64.42 -18.45
C ASP A 286 -29.15 64.47 -17.86
N ASN A 287 -28.42 65.58 -18.06
CA ASN A 287 -27.13 65.84 -17.43
C ASN A 287 -27.25 66.99 -16.43
N LYS A 288 -26.98 66.69 -15.15
CA LYS A 288 -27.17 67.64 -14.04
C LYS A 288 -26.40 68.95 -14.23
N ALA A 289 -25.15 68.88 -14.70
CA ALA A 289 -24.33 70.09 -14.86
C ALA A 289 -24.84 70.98 -16.01
N LEU A 290 -25.28 70.37 -17.11
CA LEU A 290 -25.90 71.07 -18.24
C LEU A 290 -27.25 71.68 -17.86
N LYS A 291 -28.07 70.93 -17.10
CA LYS A 291 -29.32 71.43 -16.53
C LYS A 291 -29.08 72.65 -15.65
N ASP A 292 -28.19 72.53 -14.67
CA ASP A 292 -27.91 73.62 -13.73
C ASP A 292 -27.39 74.88 -14.47
N ALA A 293 -26.60 74.70 -15.53
CA ALA A 293 -26.11 75.80 -16.36
C ALA A 293 -27.22 76.43 -17.23
N LEU A 294 -28.11 75.62 -17.81
CA LEU A 294 -29.22 76.09 -18.63
C LEU A 294 -30.25 76.85 -17.78
N ASP A 295 -30.60 76.31 -16.61
CA ASP A 295 -31.51 76.93 -15.65
C ASP A 295 -30.94 78.26 -15.11
N ALA A 296 -29.62 78.36 -14.96
CA ALA A 296 -28.97 79.61 -14.55
C ALA A 296 -28.92 80.68 -15.65
N LYS A 297 -29.14 80.30 -16.92
CA LYS A 297 -29.05 81.19 -18.09
C LYS A 297 -30.42 81.55 -18.68
N ILE A 298 -31.45 80.75 -18.43
CA ILE A 298 -32.83 81.01 -18.82
C ILE A 298 -33.60 81.40 -17.55
N ASP A 299 -33.74 82.71 -17.33
CA ASP A 299 -34.65 83.22 -16.30
C ASP A 299 -36.09 83.12 -16.82
N VAL A 300 -37.00 82.56 -16.01
CA VAL A 300 -38.42 82.34 -16.40
C VAL A 300 -39.13 83.66 -16.71
N ASP A 301 -38.64 84.77 -16.15
CA ASP A 301 -39.16 86.13 -16.38
C ASP A 301 -38.28 86.94 -17.36
N GLY A 302 -37.22 86.33 -17.90
CA GLY A 302 -36.33 86.93 -18.87
C GLY A 302 -37.03 87.14 -20.22
N THR A 303 -37.34 88.39 -20.57
CA THR A 303 -37.89 88.72 -21.89
C THR A 303 -36.82 88.50 -22.96
N ILE A 304 -36.95 87.45 -23.77
CA ILE A 304 -36.11 87.29 -24.97
C ILE A 304 -36.56 88.35 -25.97
N VAL A 305 -35.75 89.40 -26.15
CA VAL A 305 -36.02 90.45 -27.14
C VAL A 305 -35.73 89.90 -28.53
N CYS A 306 -36.71 89.20 -29.10
CA CYS A 306 -36.70 88.82 -30.50
C CYS A 306 -36.97 90.11 -31.32
N GLY A 307 -35.95 90.65 -31.99
CA GLY A 307 -36.07 91.89 -32.76
C GLY A 307 -37.26 91.87 -33.74
N THR A 308 -37.86 93.04 -33.98
CA THR A 308 -38.96 93.20 -34.94
C THR A 308 -38.46 93.09 -36.38
N TYR A 309 -39.01 92.16 -37.15
CA TYR A 309 -38.83 92.12 -38.60
C TYR A 309 -39.70 93.21 -39.24
N SER A 310 -39.09 94.14 -39.98
CA SER A 310 -39.83 95.07 -40.85
C SER A 310 -40.12 94.37 -42.17
N SER A 311 -41.40 94.34 -42.54
CA SER A 311 -41.93 93.86 -43.83
C SER A 311 -41.32 94.54 -45.04
#